data_AF-A0A940B8V3-F1
#
_entry.id   AF-A0A940B8V3-F1
#
_cell.length_a   1.000
_cell.length_b   1.000
_cell.length_c   1.000
_cell.angle_alpha   90.00
_cell.angle_beta   90.00
_cell.angle_gamma   90.00
#
_symmetry.space_group_name_H-M   'P 1'
#
loop_
_entity.id
_entity.type
_entity.pdbx_description
1 polymer ?
#
loop_
_entity_poly.entity_id
_entity_poly.type
_entity_poly.pdbx_seq_one_letter_code
_entity_poly.pdbx_strand_id
1 'polypeptide(L)' 'MTLEEAIVYLIAGGGHGLTVEQIVTMINARQLYRRKDGKPVTLAQVYATIMRRNDIFVKEEGRIRVMM' A
#
# COMPACT_ATOMS: atom_id res chain seq x y z
N MET A 1 4.45 3.80 -11.80
CA MET A 1 3.25 3.66 -10.95
C MET A 1 3.31 4.66 -9.81
N THR A 2 2.16 5.09 -9.31
CA THR A 2 2.03 5.86 -8.06
C THR A 2 2.13 4.94 -6.84
N LEU A 3 2.29 5.51 -5.65
CA LEU A 3 2.30 4.73 -4.41
C LEU A 3 0.94 4.02 -4.20
N GLU A 4 -0.15 4.69 -4.55
CA GLU A 4 -1.50 4.12 -4.51
C GLU A 4 -1.65 2.92 -5.44
N GLU A 5 -1.25 3.05 -6.72
CA GLU A 5 -1.28 1.95 -7.69
C GLU A 5 -0.47 0.75 -7.21
N ALA A 6 0.69 0.99 -6.57
CA ALA A 6 1.51 -0.08 -5.99
C ALA A 6 0.78 -0.83 -4.86
N ILE A 7 0.03 -0.10 -4.02
CA ILE A 7 -0.75 -0.70 -2.93
C ILE A 7 -1.91 -1.52 -3.50
N VAL A 8 -2.66 -0.97 -4.46
CA VAL A 8 -3.76 -1.68 -5.15
C VAL A 8 -3.25 -2.96 -5.81
N TYR A 9 -2.14 -2.87 -6.55
CA TYR A 9 -1.51 -4.02 -7.19
C TYR A 9 -1.20 -5.16 -6.20
N LEU A 10 -0.65 -4.82 -5.03
CA LEU A 10 -0.33 -5.82 -4.00
C LEU A 10 -1.57 -6.47 -3.38
N ILE A 11 -2.62 -5.69 -3.11
CA ILE A 11 -3.85 -6.19 -2.48
C ILE A 11 -4.65 -7.03 -3.49
N ALA A 12 -4.77 -6.58 -4.74
CA ALA A 12 -5.48 -7.31 -5.80
C ALA A 12 -4.87 -8.70 -6.06
N GLY A 13 -3.56 -8.87 -5.83
CA GLY A 13 -2.88 -10.16 -5.94
C GLY A 13 -3.08 -11.12 -4.76
N GLY A 14 -3.68 -10.68 -3.64
CA GLY A 14 -3.83 -11.49 -2.42
C GLY A 14 -5.17 -11.23 -1.73
N GLY A 15 -6.15 -12.10 -1.98
CA GLY A 15 -7.57 -11.92 -1.62
C GLY A 15 -7.93 -11.79 -0.12
N HIS A 16 -6.97 -11.64 0.79
CA HIS A 16 -7.20 -11.50 2.24
C HIS A 16 -6.87 -10.10 2.77
N GLY A 17 -6.40 -9.18 1.92
CA GLY A 17 -5.87 -7.89 2.36
C GLY A 17 -4.53 -8.02 3.09
N LEU A 18 -3.85 -6.89 3.27
CA LEU A 18 -2.47 -6.83 3.77
C LEU A 18 -2.33 -5.83 4.91
N THR A 19 -1.44 -6.09 5.87
CA THR A 19 -1.10 -5.06 6.86
C THR A 19 -0.25 -3.96 6.21
N VAL A 20 -0.20 -2.79 6.84
CA VAL A 20 0.60 -1.65 6.34
C VAL A 20 2.09 -2.02 6.30
N GLU A 21 2.57 -2.77 7.29
CA GLU A 21 3.94 -3.28 7.38
C GLU A 21 4.27 -4.23 6.22
N GLN A 22 3.34 -5.15 5.90
CA GLN A 22 3.50 -6.06 4.75
C GLN A 22 3.55 -5.29 3.44
N ILE A 23 2.67 -4.29 3.27
CA ILE A 23 2.63 -3.44 2.08
C ILE A 23 3.96 -2.70 1.91
N VAL A 24 4.46 -2.02 2.94
CA VAL A 24 5.75 -1.31 2.91
C VAL A 24 6.89 -2.27 2.54
N THR A 25 6.92 -3.43 3.19
CA THR A 25 7.96 -4.44 2.98
C THR A 25 7.96 -4.91 1.53
N MET A 26 6.80 -5.25 0.98
CA MET A 26 6.68 -5.75 -0.40
C MET A 26 6.93 -4.66 -1.44
N ILE A 27 6.45 -3.42 -1.22
CA ILE A 27 6.73 -2.29 -2.13
C ILE A 27 8.23 -2.06 -2.25
N ASN A 28 8.94 -1.99 -1.13
CA ASN A 28 10.38 -1.75 -1.13
C ASN A 28 11.16 -2.97 -1.66
N ALA A 29 10.80 -4.20 -1.26
CA ALA A 29 11.49 -5.40 -1.71
C ALA A 29 11.34 -5.65 -3.21
N ARG A 30 10.15 -5.39 -3.76
CA ARG A 30 9.85 -5.57 -5.19
C ARG A 30 10.09 -4.32 -6.02
N GLN A 31 10.56 -3.23 -5.40
CA GLN A 31 10.80 -1.92 -6.04
C GLN A 31 9.59 -1.41 -6.85
N LEU A 32 8.37 -1.66 -6.36
CA LEU A 32 7.14 -1.29 -7.07
C LEU A 32 7.01 0.23 -7.19
N TYR A 33 7.34 0.96 -6.13
CA TYR A 33 7.32 2.42 -6.15
C TYR A 33 8.68 2.97 -5.72
N ARG A 34 9.19 3.93 -6.50
CA ARG A 34 10.43 4.64 -6.21
C ARG A 34 10.13 6.09 -5.87
N ARG A 35 10.55 6.52 -4.68
CA ARG A 35 10.45 7.93 -4.28
C ARG A 35 11.41 8.79 -5.10
N LYS A 36 11.06 10.06 -5.29
CA LYS A 36 11.90 11.04 -6.00
C LYS A 36 13.29 11.22 -5.36
N ASP A 37 13.37 11.11 -4.05
CA ASP A 37 14.63 11.19 -3.29
C ASP A 37 15.40 9.87 -3.23
N GLY A 38 14.96 8.83 -3.93
CA GLY A 38 15.60 7.52 -3.99
C GLY A 38 15.52 6.71 -2.69
N LYS A 39 14.88 7.23 -1.64
CA LYS A 39 14.75 6.54 -0.36
C LYS A 39 13.66 5.46 -0.43
N PRO A 40 13.70 4.45 0.44
CA PRO A 40 12.59 3.51 0.62
C PRO A 40 11.31 4.23 1.06
N VAL A 41 10.17 3.65 0.72
CA VAL A 41 8.86 4.05 1.23
C VAL A 41 8.79 3.76 2.72
N THR A 42 8.21 4.68 3.47
CA THR A 42 7.99 4.51 4.91
C THR A 42 6.55 4.08 5.23
N LEU A 43 6.37 3.52 6.42
CA LEU A 43 5.05 3.15 6.94
C LEU A 43 4.10 4.34 7.00
N ALA A 44 4.59 5.51 7.43
CA ALA A 44 3.80 6.74 7.46
C ALA A 44 3.31 7.17 6.07
N GLN A 45 4.12 6.99 5.02
CA GLN A 45 3.72 7.35 3.66
C GLN A 45 2.63 6.41 3.12
N VAL A 46 2.77 5.11 3.36
CA VAL A 46 1.74 4.13 3.00
C VAL A 46 0.45 4.42 3.77
N TYR A 47 0.54 4.60 5.08
CA TYR A 47 -0.61 4.91 5.93
C TYR A 47 -1.32 6.19 5.50
N ALA A 48 -0.56 7.27 5.24
CA ALA A 48 -1.13 8.54 4.77
C ALA A 48 -1.80 8.40 3.40
N THR A 49 -1.26 7.56 2.51
CA THR A 49 -1.87 7.29 1.19
C THR A 49 -3.21 6.56 1.35
N ILE A 50 -3.24 5.52 2.19
CA ILE A 50 -4.47 4.77 2.51
C ILE A 50 -5.53 5.70 3.09
N MET A 51 -5.18 6.48 4.11
CA MET A 51 -6.12 7.38 4.81
C MET A 51 -6.64 8.52 3.92
N ARG A 52 -5.89 8.92 2.89
CA ARG A 52 -6.33 9.93 1.92
C ARG A 52 -7.29 9.36 0.88
N ARG A 53 -7.27 8.04 0.65
CA ARG A 53 -8.03 7.34 -0.37
C ARG A 53 -9.00 6.34 0.25
N ASN A 54 -9.86 6.81 1.15
CA ASN A 54 -10.92 5.98 1.75
C ASN A 54 -12.00 5.57 0.74
N ASP A 55 -11.97 6.14 -0.47
CA ASP A 55 -12.77 5.72 -1.62
C ASP A 55 -12.22 4.45 -2.30
N ILE A 56 -10.95 4.11 -2.08
CA ILE A 56 -10.31 2.90 -2.61
C ILE A 56 -10.01 1.90 -1.51
N PHE A 57 -9.53 2.36 -0.36
CA PHE A 57 -9.02 1.48 0.69
C PHE A 57 -9.94 1.42 1.90
N VAL A 58 -10.13 0.22 2.43
CA VAL A 58 -10.82 -0.02 3.70
C VAL A 58 -9.90 -0.74 4.67
N LYS A 59 -9.96 -0.34 5.94
CA LYS A 59 -9.28 -1.04 7.03
C LYS A 59 -10.27 -1.97 7.72
N GLU A 60 -10.06 -3.27 7.61
CA GLU A 60 -10.90 -4.32 8.16
C GLU A 60 -10.03 -5.37 8.85
N GLU A 61 -10.35 -5.73 10.10
CA GLU A 61 -9.62 -6.74 10.87
C GLU A 61 -8.09 -6.51 10.95
N GLY A 62 -7.67 -5.23 11.03
CA GLY A 62 -6.25 -4.86 11.06
C GLY A 62 -5.52 -4.97 9.71
N ARG A 63 -6.24 -5.26 8.62
CA ARG A 63 -5.73 -5.36 7.25
C ARG A 63 -6.30 -4.26 6.38
N ILE A 64 -5.58 -3.97 5.30
CA ILE A 64 -5.98 -3.05 4.24
C ILE A 64 -6.50 -3.87 3.08
N ARG A 65 -7.71 -3.54 2.64
CA ARG A 65 -8.40 -4.13 1.48
C ARG A 65 -8.75 -3.04 0.48
N VAL A 66 -9.03 -3.43 -0.75
CA VAL A 66 -9.56 -2.53 -1.79
C VAL A 66 -11.08 -2.69 -1.81
N MET A 67 -11.81 -1.57 -1.76
CA MET A 67 -13.24 -1.53 -2.04
C MET A 67 -13.43 -1.72 -3.56
N MET A 68 -14.17 -2.76 -3.95
CA MET A 68 -14.65 -2.89 -5.33
C MET A 68 -15.93 -2.08 -5.53
#